data_AF-A0A177L3W4-F1
#
_entry.id   AF-A0A177L3W4-F1
#
_cell.length_a   1.000
_cell.length_b   1.000
_cell.length_c   1.000
_cell.angle_alpha   90.00
_cell.angle_beta   90.00
_cell.angle_gamma   90.00
#
_symmetry.space_group_name_H-M   'P 1'
#
loop_
_entity.id
_entity.type
_entity.pdbx_description
1 polymer ?
#
loop_
_entity_poly.entity_id
_entity_poly.type
_entity_poly.pdbx_seq_one_letter_code
_entity_poly.pdbx_strand_id
1 'polypeptide(L)'
;MSSETKEKICAHSLIYRIEESIVVGDIMEAKRCAVDLLNSLRELERIQEKHRSQKRVDDIIQKLQENGVLVERVKKHVVLGS
;
A
#
# COMPACT_ATOMS: atom_id res chain seq x y z
N MET A 1 1.58 -0.84 -15.04
CA MET A 1 2.19 -1.13 -13.72
C MET A 1 1.34 -0.51 -12.63
N SER A 2 0.98 -1.25 -11.58
CA SER A 2 0.24 -0.67 -10.44
C SER A 2 1.15 0.26 -9.64
N SER A 3 0.55 1.20 -8.89
CA SER A 3 1.28 2.08 -7.97
C SER A 3 2.10 1.28 -6.95
N GLU A 4 1.58 0.14 -6.49
CA GLU A 4 2.29 -0.79 -5.60
C GLU A 4 3.57 -1.36 -6.23
N THR A 5 3.52 -1.78 -7.51
CA THR A 5 4.71 -2.30 -8.19
C THR A 5 5.78 -1.23 -8.37
N LYS A 6 5.38 0.02 -8.65
CA LYS A 6 6.32 1.15 -8.76
C LYS A 6 7.02 1.42 -7.42
N GLU A 7 6.27 1.43 -6.32
CA GLU A 7 6.86 1.66 -5.00
C GLU A 7 7.78 0.52 -4.53
N LYS A 8 7.44 -0.74 -4.86
CA LYS A 8 8.34 -1.87 -4.58
C LYS A 8 9.68 -1.73 -5.32
N ILE A 9 9.66 -1.30 -6.58
CA ILE A 9 10.88 -1.07 -7.37
C ILE A 9 11.68 0.10 -6.79
N CYS A 10 10.99 1.18 -6.42
CA CYS A 10 11.63 2.35 -5.78
C CYS A 10 12.35 1.93 -4.49
N ALA A 11 11.63 1.28 -3.56
CA ALA A 11 12.18 0.78 -2.31
C ALA A 11 13.38 -0.15 -2.54
N HIS A 12 13.30 -1.05 -3.53
CA HIS A 12 14.40 -1.94 -3.87
C HIS A 12 15.64 -1.18 -4.37
N SER A 13 15.45 -0.17 -5.22
CA SER A 13 16.57 0.66 -5.70
C SER A 13 17.23 1.48 -4.59
N LEU A 14 16.45 1.94 -3.60
CA LEU A 14 16.97 2.68 -2.44
C LEU A 14 17.85 1.80 -1.55
N ILE A 15 17.54 0.52 -1.40
CA ILE A 15 18.37 -0.42 -0.62
C ILE A 15 19.77 -0.52 -1.23
N TYR A 16 19.88 -0.68 -2.55
CA TYR A 16 21.19 -0.72 -3.22
C TYR A 16 21.97 0.57 -3.06
N ARG A 17 21.30 1.73 -3.17
CA ARG A 17 21.96 3.03 -2.97
C ARG A 17 22.46 3.23 -1.54
N ILE A 18 21.71 2.75 -0.55
CA ILE A 18 22.13 2.79 0.85
C ILE A 18 23.38 1.92 1.03
N GLU A 19 23.37 0.71 0.49
CA GLU A 19 24.52 -0.21 0.54
C GLU A 19 25.77 0.42 -0.09
N GLU A 20 25.64 0.92 -1.32
CA GLU A 20 26.74 1.59 -2.04
C GLU A 20 27.28 2.80 -1.25
N SER A 21 26.39 3.65 -0.73
CA SER A 21 26.79 4.84 0.04
C SER A 21 27.54 4.46 1.33
N ILE A 22 27.15 3.36 1.99
CA ILE A 22 27.85 2.83 3.16
C ILE A 22 29.25 2.35 2.78
N VAL A 23 29.39 1.60 1.67
CA VAL A 23 30.67 1.07 1.20
C VAL A 23 31.64 2.19 0.81
N VAL A 24 31.15 3.23 0.15
CA VAL A 24 31.94 4.42 -0.25
C VAL A 24 32.25 5.32 0.95
N GLY A 25 31.53 5.17 2.07
CA GLY A 25 31.71 5.96 3.29
C GLY A 25 30.91 7.27 3.31
N ASP A 26 29.98 7.47 2.36
CA ASP A 26 29.04 8.59 2.37
C ASP A 26 27.85 8.30 3.30
N ILE A 27 28.09 8.47 4.60
CA ILE A 27 27.09 8.21 5.65
C ILE A 27 25.91 9.19 5.56
N MET A 28 26.10 10.38 5.02
CA MET A 28 25.04 11.39 4.93
C MET A 28 24.03 11.02 3.85
N GLU A 29 24.50 10.57 2.67
CA GLU A 29 23.63 10.07 1.61
C GLU A 29 22.93 8.78 2.04
N ALA A 30 23.63 7.85 2.69
CA ALA A 30 23.03 6.63 3.23
C ALA A 30 21.85 6.94 4.18
N LYS A 31 22.00 7.93 5.07
CA LYS A 31 20.92 8.37 5.96
C LYS A 31 19.74 8.97 5.21
N ARG A 32 19.99 9.79 4.17
CA ARG A 32 18.92 10.37 3.34
C ARG A 32 18.14 9.28 2.62
N CYS A 33 18.83 8.38 1.93
CA CYS A 33 18.19 7.26 1.25
C CYS A 33 17.41 6.35 2.21
N ALA A 34 17.86 6.19 3.46
CA ALA A 34 17.11 5.44 4.47
C ALA A 34 15.79 6.12 4.86
N VAL A 35 15.76 7.45 4.96
CA VAL A 35 14.52 8.20 5.20
C VAL A 35 13.55 8.08 4.02
N ASP A 36 14.07 8.15 2.79
CA ASP A 36 13.27 7.98 1.59
C ASP A 36 12.68 6.56 1.51
N LEU A 37 13.48 5.54 1.87
CA LEU A 37 13.02 4.16 1.94
C LEU A 37 11.88 4.00 2.96
N LEU A 38 12.00 4.61 4.14
CA LEU A 38 10.93 4.60 5.14
C LEU A 38 9.64 5.22 4.62
N ASN A 39 9.72 6.28 3.81
CA ASN A 39 8.55 6.88 3.19
C ASN A 39 7.89 5.94 2.17
N SER A 40 8.65 5.32 1.27
CA SER A 40 8.10 4.33 0.32
C SER A 40 7.47 3.13 1.04
N LEU A 41 8.06 2.66 2.15
CA LEU A 41 7.49 1.58 2.96
C LEU A 41 6.14 1.98 3.59
N ARG A 42 6.01 3.21 4.10
CA ARG A 42 4.74 3.72 4.64
C ARG A 42 3.64 3.79 3.58
N GLU A 43 3.96 4.19 2.36
CA GLU A 43 2.98 4.18 1.27
C GLU A 43 2.55 2.75 0.91
N LEU A 44 3.48 1.80 0.89
CA LEU A 44 3.16 0.39 0.69
C LEU A 44 2.26 -0.17 1.80
N GLU A 45 2.50 0.20 3.06
CA GLU A 45 1.62 -0.14 4.18
C GLU A 45 0.20 0.41 3.99
N ARG A 46 0.07 1.68 3.56
CA ARG A 46 -1.24 2.28 3.26
C ARG A 46 -1.97 1.57 2.13
N ILE A 47 -1.25 1.18 1.07
CA ILE A 47 -1.83 0.40 -0.03
C ILE A 47 -2.32 -0.96 0.47
N GLN A 48 -1.54 -1.64 1.32
CA GLN A 48 -1.95 -2.91 1.93
C GLN A 48 -3.17 -2.73 2.85
N GLU A 49 -3.22 -1.67 3.65
CA GLU A 49 -4.36 -1.31 4.50
C GLU A 49 -5.64 -1.13 3.66
N LYS A 50 -5.52 -0.42 2.54
CA LYS A 50 -6.61 -0.22 1.59
C LYS A 50 -7.07 -1.54 0.97
N HIS A 51 -6.15 -2.40 0.55
CA HIS A 51 -6.50 -3.73 0.03
C HIS A 51 -7.19 -4.60 1.09
N ARG A 52 -6.71 -4.57 2.35
CA ARG A 52 -7.36 -5.28 3.47
C ARG A 52 -8.77 -4.76 3.73
N SER A 53 -8.95 -3.44 3.72
CA SER A 53 -10.25 -2.79 3.91
C SER A 53 -11.22 -3.13 2.78
N GLN A 54 -10.76 -3.06 1.53
CA GLN A 54 -11.56 -3.44 0.37
C GLN A 54 -11.98 -4.91 0.45
N LYS A 55 -11.05 -5.81 0.78
CA LYS A 55 -11.34 -7.23 0.94
C LYS A 55 -12.39 -7.49 2.02
N ARG A 56 -12.33 -6.78 3.15
CA ARG A 56 -13.36 -6.88 4.20
C ARG A 56 -14.74 -6.43 3.70
N VAL A 57 -14.80 -5.35 2.91
CA VAL A 57 -16.06 -4.89 2.30
C VAL A 57 -16.59 -5.93 1.33
N ASP A 58 -15.73 -6.50 0.49
CA ASP A 58 -16.11 -7.54 -0.47
C ASP A 58 -16.62 -8.81 0.24
N ASP A 59 -15.94 -9.25 1.31
CA ASP A 59 -16.36 -10.39 2.14
C ASP A 59 -17.74 -10.15 2.79
N ILE A 60 -18.02 -8.92 3.25
CA ILE A 60 -19.33 -8.54 3.81
C ILE A 60 -20.40 -8.55 2.72
N ILE A 61 -20.11 -7.97 1.55
CA ILE A 61 -21.02 -7.99 0.41
C ILE A 61 -21.36 -9.42 0.01
N GLN A 62 -20.37 -10.31 -0.05
CA GLN A 62 -20.57 -11.72 -0.38
C GLN A 62 -21.49 -12.41 0.64
N LYS A 63 -21.26 -12.21 1.95
CA LYS A 63 -22.15 -12.75 3.00
C LYS A 63 -23.57 -12.20 2.91
N LEU A 64 -23.74 -10.93 2.54
CA LEU A 64 -25.06 -10.34 2.34
C LEU A 64 -25.79 -10.94 1.12
N GLN A 65 -25.06 -11.26 0.04
CA GLN A 65 -25.60 -11.99 -1.11
C GLN A 65 -26.07 -13.38 -0.74
N GLU A 66 -25.24 -14.13 -0.01
CA GLU A 66 -25.54 -15.48 0.44
C GLU A 66 -26.79 -15.53 1.34
N ASN A 67 -27.03 -14.47 2.11
CA ASN A 67 -28.22 -14.32 2.96
C ASN A 67 -29.43 -13.70 2.23
N GLY A 68 -29.39 -13.57 0.90
CA GLY A 68 -30.52 -13.11 0.08
C GLY A 68 -30.80 -11.60 0.15
N VAL A 69 -29.86 -10.79 0.64
CA VAL A 69 -29.99 -9.33 0.68
C VAL A 69 -29.64 -8.72 -0.68
N LEU A 70 -30.51 -7.85 -1.20
CA LEU A 70 -30.30 -7.08 -2.44
C LEU A 70 -29.13 -6.09 -2.29
N VAL A 71 -27.93 -6.54 -2.68
CA VAL A 71 -26.67 -5.76 -2.66
C VAL A 71 -26.75 -4.42 -3.38
N GLU A 72 -27.57 -4.34 -4.42
CA GLU A 72 -27.87 -3.12 -5.19
C GLU A 72 -28.24 -1.92 -4.28
N ARG A 73 -28.96 -2.16 -3.17
CA ARG A 73 -29.32 -1.10 -2.22
C ARG A 73 -28.17 -0.70 -1.29
N VAL A 74 -27.29 -1.65 -0.94
CA VAL A 74 -26.18 -1.44 0.00
C VAL A 74 -25.02 -0.68 -0.67
N LYS A 75 -24.70 -1.01 -1.93
CA LYS A 75 -23.66 -0.30 -2.71
C LYS A 75 -23.93 1.20 -2.82
N LYS A 76 -25.20 1.61 -2.94
CA LYS A 76 -25.59 3.03 -3.01
C LYS A 76 -25.34 3.81 -1.72
N HIS A 77 -25.44 3.18 -0.55
CA HIS A 77 -25.25 3.88 0.73
C HIS A 77 -23.79 3.93 1.19
N VAL A 78 -22.99 2.90 0.88
CA VAL A 78 -21.55 2.87 1.26
C VAL A 78 -20.73 3.91 0.47
N VAL A 79 -21.07 4.16 -0.79
CA VAL A 79 -20.38 5.15 -1.65
C VAL A 79 -20.75 6.60 -1.30
N LEU A 80 -21.90 6.84 -0.66
CA LEU A 80 -22.36 8.19 -0.29
C LEU A 80 -21.95 8.62 1.13
N GLY A 81 -21.38 7.73 1.92
CA GLY A 81 -20.90 8.01 3.29
C GLY A 81 -19.38 8.05 3.44
N SER A 82 -18.63 8.10 2.33
CA SER A 82 -17.15 8.20 2.30
C SER A 82 -16.70 9.61 1.98
#